data_AF-A0A4U9I4H1-F1
#
_entry.id   AF-A0A4U9I4H1-F1
#
_cell.length_a   1.000
_cell.length_b   1.000
_cell.length_c   1.000
_cell.angle_alpha   90.00
_cell.angle_beta   90.00
_cell.angle_gamma   90.00
#
_symmetry.space_group_name_H-M   'P 1'
#
loop_
_entity.id
_entity.type
_entity.pdbx_description
1 polymer ?
#
loop_
_entity_poly.entity_id
_entity_poly.type
_entity_poly.pdbx_seq_one_letter_code
_entity_poly.pdbx_strand_id
1 'polypeptide(L)' 'MFQLSVQDIHPGEQAGSKEEAIRQIAAALVQAGNVGNGYVDGMLAREQQTSTFLGNGIAIPHGTTDNP' A
#
# COMPACT_ATOMS: atom_id res chain seq x y z
N MET A 1 8.53 9.71 -16.09
CA MET A 1 7.66 10.63 -15.33
C MET A 1 6.61 9.76 -14.65
N PHE A 2 6.43 9.86 -13.34
CA PHE A 2 5.35 9.14 -12.67
C PHE A 2 4.03 9.82 -13.01
N GLN A 3 3.02 9.03 -13.37
CA GLN A 3 1.73 9.51 -13.82
C GLN A 3 0.65 8.93 -12.92
N LEU A 4 -0.16 9.81 -12.34
CA LEU A 4 -1.37 9.42 -11.63
C LEU A 4 -2.52 9.37 -12.63
N SER A 5 -3.22 8.24 -12.70
CA SER A 5 -4.44 8.09 -13.47
C SER A 5 -5.64 7.91 -12.55
N VAL A 6 -6.85 8.12 -13.08
CA VAL A 6 -8.09 7.93 -12.29
C VAL A 6 -8.22 6.49 -11.83
N GLN A 7 -7.66 5.52 -12.56
CA GLN A 7 -7.74 4.10 -12.21
C GLN A 7 -6.88 3.75 -10.98
N ASP A 8 -5.97 4.64 -10.57
CA ASP A 8 -5.13 4.48 -9.38
C ASP A 8 -5.82 5.05 -8.11
N ILE A 9 -7.02 5.62 -8.26
CA ILE A 9 -7.77 6.27 -7.19
C ILE A 9 -9.00 5.41 -6.86
N HIS A 10 -9.05 4.90 -5.63
CA HIS A 10 -10.11 4.03 -5.13
C HIS A 10 -10.91 4.74 -4.01
N PRO A 11 -11.89 5.60 -4.33
CA PRO A 11 -12.67 6.33 -3.33
C PRO A 11 -13.71 5.42 -2.68
N GLY A 12 -13.97 5.65 -1.38
CA GLY A 12 -15.05 4.96 -0.65
C GLY A 12 -14.71 3.54 -0.21
N GLU A 13 -13.47 3.09 -0.38
CA GLU A 13 -12.97 1.83 0.17
C GLU A 13 -13.09 1.80 1.69
N GLN A 14 -13.34 0.61 2.22
CA GLN A 14 -13.46 0.36 3.66
C GLN A 14 -12.54 -0.79 4.04
N ALA A 15 -11.88 -0.62 5.18
CA ALA A 15 -11.08 -1.66 5.79
C ALA A 15 -11.41 -1.69 7.29
N GLY A 16 -11.67 -2.87 7.83
CA GLY A 16 -11.91 -3.09 9.25
C GLY A 16 -10.63 -3.04 10.09
N SER A 17 -9.47 -3.14 9.43
CA SER A 17 -8.16 -3.02 10.08
C SER A 17 -7.14 -2.34 9.19
N LYS A 18 -6.03 -1.95 9.82
CA LYS A 18 -4.86 -1.38 9.14
C LYS A 18 -4.23 -2.38 8.18
N GLU A 19 -4.13 -3.64 8.58
CA GLU A 19 -3.60 -4.74 7.78
C GLU A 19 -4.47 -5.00 6.56
N GLU A 20 -5.79 -4.90 6.70
CA GLU A 20 -6.72 -5.04 5.57
C GLU A 20 -6.54 -3.90 4.57
N ALA A 21 -6.43 -2.64 5.03
CA ALA A 21 -6.14 -1.51 4.15
C ALA A 21 -4.82 -1.67 3.40
N ILE A 22 -3.78 -2.16 4.07
CA ILE A 22 -2.47 -2.44 3.45
C ILE A 22 -2.60 -3.51 2.36
N ARG A 23 -3.36 -4.59 2.61
CA ARG A 23 -3.61 -5.64 1.62
C ARG A 23 -4.40 -5.14 0.42
N GLN A 24 -5.39 -4.27 0.62
CA GLN A 24 -6.15 -3.63 -0.46
C GLN A 24 -5.23 -2.76 -1.33
N ILE A 25 -4.37 -1.94 -0.73
CA ILE A 25 -3.39 -1.10 -1.45
C ILE A 25 -2.42 -1.99 -2.24
N ALA A 26 -1.87 -3.04 -1.62
CA ALA A 26 -0.95 -3.96 -2.30
C ALA A 26 -1.61 -4.64 -3.50
N ALA A 27 -2.88 -5.08 -3.36
CA ALA A 27 -3.62 -5.68 -4.45
C ALA A 27 -3.85 -4.70 -5.61
N ALA A 28 -4.21 -3.44 -5.32
CA ALA A 28 -4.35 -2.40 -6.34
C ALA A 28 -3.02 -2.14 -7.09
N LEU A 29 -1.89 -2.09 -6.37
CA LEU A 29 -0.56 -1.94 -6.97
C LEU A 29 -0.18 -3.12 -7.88
N VAL A 30 -0.50 -4.35 -7.47
CA VAL A 30 -0.29 -5.56 -8.30
C VAL A 30 -1.17 -5.52 -9.55
N GLN A 31 -2.45 -5.16 -9.42
CA GLN A 31 -3.39 -5.06 -10.55
C GLN A 31 -2.95 -3.99 -11.55
N ALA A 32 -2.37 -2.89 -11.09
CA ALA A 32 -1.79 -1.84 -11.93
C ALA A 32 -0.45 -2.24 -12.58
N GLY A 33 0.12 -3.40 -12.22
CA GLY A 33 1.41 -3.87 -12.73
C GLY A 33 2.63 -3.15 -12.14
N ASN A 34 2.45 -2.45 -11.02
CA ASN A 34 3.51 -1.65 -10.39
C ASN A 34 4.46 -2.48 -9.52
N VAL A 35 3.98 -3.61 -8.99
CA VAL A 35 4.72 -4.49 -8.06
C VAL A 35 4.33 -5.97 -8.26
N GLY A 36 5.14 -6.90 -7.76
CA GLY A 36 4.84 -8.33 -7.77
C GLY A 36 3.94 -8.79 -6.60
N ASN A 37 3.39 -10.01 -6.70
CA ASN A 37 2.44 -10.58 -5.73
C ASN A 37 2.95 -10.62 -4.28
N GLY A 38 4.26 -10.71 -4.06
CA GLY A 38 4.88 -10.75 -2.72
C GLY A 38 5.01 -9.39 -2.04
N TYR A 39 4.71 -8.28 -2.73
CA TYR A 39 4.94 -6.93 -2.21
C TYR A 39 4.14 -6.62 -0.92
N VAL A 40 2.98 -7.25 -0.76
CA VAL A 40 2.13 -7.13 0.44
C VAL A 40 2.87 -7.52 1.72
N ASP A 41 3.73 -8.53 1.67
CA ASP A 41 4.47 -9.00 2.84
C ASP A 41 5.52 -7.97 3.27
N GLY A 42 6.17 -7.33 2.29
CA GLY A 42 7.08 -6.21 2.53
C GLY A 42 6.37 -5.01 3.15
N MET A 43 5.15 -4.68 2.68
CA MET A 43 4.38 -3.57 3.24
C MET A 43 3.96 -3.83 4.69
N LEU A 44 3.53 -5.05 5.00
CA LEU A 44 3.15 -5.45 6.35
C LEU A 44 4.36 -5.47 7.28
N ALA A 45 5.49 -6.03 6.83
CA ALA A 45 6.73 -6.04 7.60
C ALA A 45 7.21 -4.61 7.90
N ARG A 46 7.14 -3.70 6.92
CA ARG A 46 7.49 -2.29 7.10
C ARG A 46 6.62 -1.62 8.15
N GLU A 47 5.32 -1.86 8.10
CA GLU A 47 4.36 -1.27 9.05
C GLU A 47 4.54 -1.75 10.49
N GLN A 48 5.01 -2.98 10.67
CA GLN A 48 5.31 -3.54 12.01
C GLN A 48 6.56 -2.89 12.64
N GLN A 49 7.51 -2.43 11.83
CA GLN A 49 8.71 -1.75 12.35
C GLN A 49 8.40 -0.37 12.89
N THR A 50 7.59 0.40 12.15
CA THR A 50 7.12 1.72 12.55
C THR A 50 5.89 2.08 11.74
N SER A 51 5.03 2.91 12.31
CA SER A 51 3.84 3.31 11.57
C SER A 51 4.21 4.16 10.35
N THR A 52 3.56 3.91 9.22
CA THR A 52 3.65 4.77 8.03
C THR A 52 2.66 5.95 8.04
N PHE A 53 1.99 6.18 9.18
CA PHE A 53 1.12 7.33 9.39
C PHE A 53 1.94 8.62 9.51
N LEU A 54 1.61 9.62 8.70
CA LEU A 54 2.29 10.90 8.64
C LEU A 54 1.58 12.01 9.43
N GLY A 55 0.39 11.75 9.98
CA GLY A 55 -0.49 12.77 10.55
C GLY A 55 -1.58 13.21 9.56
N ASN A 56 -2.51 14.04 10.05
CA ASN A 56 -3.57 14.67 9.23
C ASN A 56 -4.41 13.69 8.38
N GLY A 57 -4.60 12.46 8.86
CA GLY A 57 -5.36 11.44 8.14
C GLY A 57 -4.62 10.81 6.95
N ILE A 58 -3.31 11.04 6.81
CA ILE A 58 -2.50 10.52 5.70
C ILE A 58 -1.56 9.43 6.21
N ALA A 59 -1.57 8.29 5.52
CA ALA A 59 -0.57 7.23 5.67
C ALA A 59 0.03 6.90 4.30
N ILE A 60 1.28 6.43 4.29
CA ILE A 60 1.98 6.01 3.08
C ILE A 60 2.46 4.55 3.19
N PRO A 61 1.57 3.55 3.20
CA PRO A 61 2.00 2.15 3.24
C PRO A 61 2.92 1.84 2.05
N HIS A 62 4.11 1.31 2.34
CA HIS A 62 5.13 0.98 1.34
C HIS A 62 5.91 -0.26 1.77
N GLY A 63 6.44 -1.01 0.80
CA GLY A 63 7.27 -2.17 1.06
C GLY A 63 8.66 -1.83 1.60
N THR A 64 9.35 -2.84 2.11
CA THR A 64 10.78 -2.76 2.44
C THR A 64 11.63 -2.81 1.17
N THR A 65 12.84 -2.25 1.20
CA THR A 65 13.84 -2.38 0.12
C THR A 65 14.38 -3.79 -0.06
N ASP A 66 14.11 -4.68 0.89
CA ASP A 66 14.88 -5.91 1.08
C ASP A 66 14.33 -7.13 0.33
N ASN A 67 13.26 -6.98 -0.47
CA ASN A 67 12.79 -8.01 -1.39
C ASN A 67 12.20 -7.38 -2.67
N PRO A 68 12.88 -7.53 -3.84
CA PRO A 68 12.36 -7.11 -5.14
C PRO A 68 11.22 -7.98 -5.65
#